data_AF-A0A815TCZ7-F1
#
_entry.id   AF-A0A815TCZ7-F1
#
_cell.length_a   1.000
_cell.length_b   1.000
_cell.length_c   1.000
_cell.angle_alpha   90.00
_cell.angle_beta   90.00
_cell.angle_gamma   90.00
#
_symmetry.space_group_name_H-M   'P 1'
#
loop_
_entity.id
_entity.type
_entity.pdbx_description
1 polymer ?
#
loop_
_entity_poly.entity_id
_entity_poly.type
_entity_poly.pdbx_seq_one_letter_code
_entity_poly.pdbx_strand_id
1 'polypeptide(L)'
;MESWSDELLICITYLTAFICGRCWWGGEKTTHVKVLFSTEQISCDFVQGLIRIISYQPFYEAYAVLSEVLTDEKLKELKVTNSICNFLFDILEQGWYTPLKKYKQMPFINLLRSFSTLSMSSTIQQKVADGYKLSLFIEMCDKYPIVYDIIWALSFNQDIQQQLRSNSAFMSKLTHLAKESKNDQMKKNIHGILWNLELNREICSTIVIKDEEIFDIMISYSHEEKVLCKQIYDELIKYGYRIWIDFDQMHGNVMDAMAQAIEQSHIIIICMSEQYRKSNYCRAEAHYAFQQQRKIVPILLQKHYKPDG
;
A
#
# COMPACT_ATOMS: atom_id res chain seq x y z
N MET A 1 21.83 -17.36 -20.82
CA MET A 1 22.02 -16.72 -19.50
C MET A 1 21.76 -17.80 -18.48
N GLU A 2 22.78 -18.20 -17.73
CA GLU A 2 22.62 -19.19 -16.65
C GLU A 2 21.71 -18.59 -15.59
N SER A 3 20.56 -19.23 -15.37
CA SER A 3 19.66 -18.91 -14.25
C SER A 3 20.36 -19.30 -12.95
N TRP A 4 20.30 -18.42 -11.97
CA TRP A 4 20.84 -18.68 -10.64
C TRP A 4 20.06 -19.85 -10.02
N SER A 5 20.75 -20.81 -9.40
CA SER A 5 20.06 -21.94 -8.75
C SER A 5 19.36 -21.48 -7.47
N ASP A 6 18.30 -22.19 -7.09
CA ASP A 6 17.54 -21.88 -5.87
C ASP A 6 18.43 -22.00 -4.62
N GLU A 7 19.38 -22.94 -4.60
CA GLU A 7 20.34 -23.10 -3.50
C GLU A 7 21.27 -21.89 -3.38
N LEU A 8 21.71 -21.33 -4.51
CA LEU A 8 22.57 -20.15 -4.54
C LEU A 8 21.82 -18.92 -4.01
N LEU A 9 20.57 -18.73 -4.42
CA LEU A 9 19.72 -17.63 -3.94
C LEU A 9 19.45 -17.77 -2.43
N ILE A 10 19.20 -18.99 -1.95
CA ILE A 10 19.01 -19.28 -0.52
C ILE A 10 20.30 -18.98 0.26
N CYS A 11 21.46 -19.40 -0.23
CA CYS A 11 22.76 -19.11 0.40
C CYS A 11 23.02 -17.61 0.48
N ILE A 12 22.79 -16.86 -0.60
CA ILE A 12 22.94 -15.41 -0.63
C ILE A 12 22.01 -14.77 0.40
N THR A 13 20.76 -15.23 0.46
CA THR A 13 19.77 -14.69 1.40
C THR A 13 20.18 -14.91 2.86
N TYR A 14 20.65 -16.11 3.21
CA TYR A 14 21.15 -16.41 4.56
C TYR A 14 22.42 -15.62 4.90
N LEU A 15 23.34 -15.47 3.95
CA LEU A 15 24.54 -14.65 4.13
C LEU A 15 24.18 -13.17 4.34
N THR A 16 23.29 -12.62 3.51
CA THR A 16 22.80 -11.25 3.66
C THR A 16 22.10 -11.07 5.00
N ALA A 17 21.23 -11.99 5.42
CA ALA A 17 20.56 -11.94 6.72
C ALA A 17 21.56 -12.03 7.90
N PHE A 18 22.56 -12.91 7.81
CA PHE A 18 23.61 -13.04 8.82
C PHE A 18 24.47 -11.77 8.93
N ILE A 19 24.91 -11.21 7.80
CA ILE A 19 25.70 -9.96 7.75
C ILE A 19 24.87 -8.79 8.29
N CYS A 20 23.61 -8.66 7.88
CA CYS A 20 22.71 -7.63 8.39
C CYS A 20 22.41 -7.80 9.88
N GLY A 21 22.28 -9.04 10.38
CA GLY A 21 21.97 -9.32 11.78
C GLY A 21 23.17 -9.18 12.72
N ARG A 22 24.39 -9.55 12.30
CA ARG A 22 25.56 -9.66 13.18
C ARG A 22 26.65 -8.61 12.95
N CYS A 23 26.79 -8.07 11.74
CA CYS A 23 27.85 -7.10 11.41
C CYS A 23 27.36 -5.65 11.30
N TRP A 24 26.04 -5.42 11.28
CA TRP A 24 25.47 -4.12 10.94
C TRP A 24 25.14 -3.22 12.14
N TRP A 25 24.81 -3.81 13.30
CA TRP A 25 24.32 -3.08 14.47
C TRP A 25 25.42 -2.55 15.41
N GLY A 26 26.70 -2.87 15.16
CA GLY A 26 27.84 -2.54 16.05
C GLY A 26 28.75 -1.40 15.59
N GLY A 27 28.45 -0.69 14.50
CA GLY A 27 29.23 0.47 14.03
C GLY A 27 30.52 0.15 13.26
N GLU A 28 31.24 -0.93 13.59
CA GLU A 28 32.48 -1.34 12.91
C GLU A 28 32.30 -2.48 11.90
N LYS A 29 31.79 -2.12 10.71
CA LYS A 29 31.29 -3.05 9.68
C LYS A 29 32.35 -3.98 9.08
N THR A 30 33.58 -3.52 8.91
CA THR A 30 34.67 -4.27 8.25
C THR A 30 35.53 -5.08 9.21
N THR A 31 35.58 -4.69 10.48
CA THR A 31 36.44 -5.32 11.48
C THR A 31 35.91 -6.70 11.86
N HIS A 32 34.59 -6.84 12.03
CA HIS A 32 33.96 -8.11 12.38
C HIS A 32 34.00 -9.17 11.27
N VAL A 33 33.97 -8.76 10.00
CA VAL A 33 34.07 -9.68 8.86
C VAL A 33 35.45 -10.33 8.79
N LYS A 34 36.51 -9.55 9.04
CA LYS A 34 37.89 -10.07 9.12
C LYS A 34 38.11 -11.03 10.29
N VAL A 35 37.36 -10.86 11.38
CA VAL A 35 37.42 -11.76 12.55
C VAL A 35 36.71 -13.08 12.26
N LEU A 36 35.56 -13.06 11.56
CA LEU A 36 34.77 -14.25 11.25
C LEU A 36 35.36 -15.11 10.13
N PHE A 37 36.07 -14.50 9.17
CA PHE A 37 36.65 -15.18 7.99
C PHE A 37 38.16 -14.97 7.91
N SER A 38 38.86 -15.00 9.05
CA SER A 38 40.27 -14.64 9.17
C SER A 38 41.23 -15.48 8.32
N THR A 39 40.84 -16.69 7.93
CA THR A 39 41.64 -17.63 7.13
C THR A 39 41.14 -17.80 5.69
N GLU A 40 39.99 -17.22 5.33
CA GLU A 40 39.37 -17.37 4.00
C GLU A 40 39.24 -16.02 3.31
N GLN A 41 40.35 -15.55 2.76
CA GLN A 41 40.44 -14.25 2.08
C GLN A 41 39.36 -14.06 1.01
N ILE A 42 39.08 -15.12 0.24
CA ILE A 42 38.08 -15.12 -0.84
C ILE A 42 36.66 -14.91 -0.29
N SER A 43 36.28 -15.62 0.78
CA SER A 43 34.99 -15.46 1.46
C SER A 43 34.85 -14.05 2.05
N CYS A 44 35.92 -13.53 2.64
CA CYS A 44 35.98 -12.16 3.16
C CYS A 44 35.80 -11.10 2.05
N ASP A 45 36.40 -11.32 0.88
CA ASP A 45 36.31 -10.42 -0.27
C ASP A 45 34.90 -10.45 -0.90
N PHE A 46 34.25 -11.61 -0.99
CA PHE A 46 32.84 -11.72 -1.43
C PHE A 46 31.87 -11.03 -0.46
N VAL A 47 32.07 -11.21 0.84
CA VAL A 47 31.26 -10.52 1.87
C VAL A 47 31.48 -9.01 1.82
N GLN A 48 32.72 -8.55 1.64
CA GLN A 48 33.01 -7.13 1.43
C GLN A 48 32.41 -6.60 0.11
N GLY A 49 32.39 -7.40 -0.95
CA GLY A 49 31.71 -7.10 -2.21
C GLY A 49 30.20 -6.93 -2.02
N LEU A 50 29.56 -7.85 -1.31
CA LEU A 50 28.14 -7.75 -0.91
C LEU A 50 27.88 -6.50 -0.06
N ILE A 51 28.72 -6.21 0.92
CA ILE A 51 28.62 -4.99 1.74
C ILE A 51 28.75 -3.74 0.86
N ARG A 52 29.66 -3.73 -0.12
CA ARG A 52 29.82 -2.61 -1.07
C ARG A 52 28.58 -2.45 -1.96
N ILE A 53 28.02 -3.54 -2.48
CA ILE A 53 26.80 -3.54 -3.30
C ILE A 53 25.61 -3.00 -2.48
N ILE A 54 25.39 -3.53 -1.28
CA ILE A 54 24.32 -3.08 -0.36
C ILE A 54 24.56 -1.65 0.11
N SER A 55 25.82 -1.20 0.18
CA SER A 55 26.17 0.18 0.57
C SER A 55 26.09 1.17 -0.58
N TYR A 56 26.01 0.71 -1.83
CA TYR A 56 26.01 1.54 -3.02
C TYR A 56 24.71 2.32 -3.17
N GLN A 57 24.81 3.62 -3.47
CA GLN A 57 23.67 4.55 -3.48
C GLN A 57 22.51 4.13 -4.42
N PRO A 58 22.78 3.62 -5.64
CA PRO A 58 21.76 3.02 -6.50
C PRO A 58 21.01 1.81 -5.92
N PHE A 59 21.57 1.10 -4.95
CA PHE A 59 20.86 0.00 -4.29
C PHE A 59 19.67 0.50 -3.43
N TYR A 60 19.67 1.77 -3.01
CA TYR A 60 18.51 2.37 -2.33
C TYR A 60 17.45 2.87 -3.32
N GLU A 61 17.81 3.13 -4.58
CA GLU A 61 16.81 3.29 -5.65
C GLU A 61 16.14 1.95 -5.98
N ALA A 62 16.84 0.84 -5.76
CA ALA A 62 16.26 -0.50 -5.83
C ALA A 62 15.20 -0.77 -4.74
N TYR A 63 15.04 0.09 -3.73
CA TYR A 63 13.94 -0.01 -2.77
C TYR A 63 12.58 0.35 -3.40
N ALA A 64 12.57 1.35 -4.29
CA ALA A 64 11.40 1.64 -5.10
C ALA A 64 11.09 0.45 -6.02
N VAL A 65 12.13 -0.15 -6.61
CA VAL A 65 12.01 -1.37 -7.42
C VAL A 65 11.49 -2.55 -6.60
N LEU A 66 11.98 -2.77 -5.38
CA LEU A 66 11.49 -3.80 -4.48
C LEU A 66 10.02 -3.56 -4.13
N SER A 67 9.63 -2.31 -3.83
CA SER A 67 8.22 -1.97 -3.56
C SER A 67 7.30 -2.21 -4.76
N GLU A 68 7.82 -2.09 -5.98
CA GLU A 68 7.08 -2.31 -7.21
C GLU A 68 7.06 -3.78 -7.65
N VAL A 69 8.07 -4.56 -7.27
CA VAL A 69 8.23 -5.97 -7.66
C VAL A 69 7.63 -6.93 -6.63
N LEU A 70 7.57 -6.55 -5.35
CA LEU A 70 7.05 -7.37 -4.24
C LEU A 70 5.52 -7.35 -4.21
N THR A 71 4.90 -8.18 -5.05
CA THR A 71 3.47 -8.50 -5.00
C THR A 71 3.14 -9.39 -3.80
N ASP A 72 1.87 -9.51 -3.43
CA ASP A 72 1.45 -10.34 -2.30
C ASP A 72 1.73 -11.83 -2.57
N GLU A 73 1.56 -12.29 -3.82
CA GLU A 73 1.91 -13.65 -4.26
C GLU A 73 3.40 -13.94 -3.96
N LYS A 74 4.30 -13.05 -4.39
CA LYS A 74 5.76 -13.22 -4.17
C LYS A 74 6.13 -13.13 -2.70
N LEU A 75 5.53 -12.22 -1.93
CA LEU A 75 5.79 -12.12 -0.50
C LEU A 75 5.34 -13.38 0.25
N LYS A 76 4.26 -14.05 -0.17
CA LYS A 76 3.82 -15.29 0.48
C LYS A 76 4.74 -16.48 0.15
N GLU A 77 5.32 -16.50 -1.05
CA GLU A 77 6.23 -17.56 -1.50
C GLU A 77 7.65 -17.46 -0.90
N LEU A 78 8.08 -16.25 -0.54
CA LEU A 78 9.41 -16.03 0.01
C LEU A 78 9.52 -16.56 1.45
N LYS A 79 10.41 -17.53 1.66
CA LYS A 79 10.77 -18.04 3.01
C LYS A 79 11.36 -16.97 3.94
N VAL A 80 11.70 -15.80 3.42
CA VAL A 80 12.39 -14.71 4.12
C VAL A 80 11.56 -13.46 4.31
N THR A 81 10.25 -13.55 4.11
CA THR A 81 9.33 -12.41 4.23
C THR A 81 9.40 -11.72 5.58
N ASN A 82 9.52 -12.47 6.68
CA ASN A 82 9.73 -11.86 8.00
C ASN A 82 11.02 -11.02 8.06
N SER A 83 12.11 -11.52 7.51
CA SER A 83 13.40 -10.81 7.48
C SER A 83 13.33 -9.57 6.61
N ILE A 84 12.66 -9.65 5.45
CA ILE A 84 12.45 -8.50 4.56
C ILE A 84 11.58 -7.45 5.26
N CYS A 85 10.46 -7.84 5.86
CA CYS A 85 9.58 -6.92 6.60
C CYS A 85 10.31 -6.23 7.74
N ASN A 86 11.03 -6.99 8.58
CA ASN A 86 11.81 -6.41 9.68
C ASN A 86 12.83 -5.41 9.16
N PHE A 87 13.55 -5.74 8.10
CA PHE A 87 14.51 -4.84 7.47
C PHE A 87 13.86 -3.56 6.91
N LEU A 88 12.68 -3.68 6.27
CA LEU A 88 11.89 -2.54 5.81
C LEU A 88 11.53 -1.60 6.96
N PHE A 89 11.06 -2.14 8.08
CA PHE A 89 10.70 -1.37 9.27
C PHE A 89 11.93 -0.76 9.95
N ASP A 90 13.03 -1.50 10.08
CA ASP A 90 14.28 -1.01 10.68
C ASP A 90 14.81 0.21 9.93
N ILE A 91 14.71 0.20 8.59
CA ILE A 91 15.13 1.33 7.76
C ILE A 91 14.23 2.54 7.97
N LEU A 92 12.91 2.35 8.04
CA LEU A 92 11.98 3.44 8.35
C LEU A 92 12.24 4.02 9.75
N GLU A 93 12.43 3.15 10.74
CA GLU A 93 12.67 3.55 12.13
C GLU A 93 13.98 4.31 12.28
N GLN A 94 15.07 3.79 11.72
CA GLN A 94 16.37 4.49 11.70
C GLN A 94 16.29 5.80 10.90
N GLY A 95 15.62 5.80 9.76
CA GLY A 95 15.42 7.00 8.95
C GLY A 95 14.62 8.08 9.69
N TRP A 96 13.64 7.68 10.49
CA TRP A 96 12.80 8.57 11.28
C TRP A 96 13.54 9.15 12.48
N TYR A 97 14.27 8.36 13.25
CA TYR A 97 14.93 8.86 14.48
C TYR A 97 16.23 9.63 14.22
N THR A 98 16.76 9.62 12.99
CA THR A 98 17.90 10.49 12.65
C THR A 98 17.50 11.97 12.64
N PRO A 99 18.35 12.88 13.18
CA PRO A 99 18.07 14.33 13.17
C PRO A 99 17.82 14.89 11.77
N LEU A 100 18.55 14.38 10.77
CA LEU A 100 18.46 14.79 9.38
C LEU A 100 17.26 14.17 8.62
N LYS A 101 16.46 13.32 9.27
CA LYS A 101 15.36 12.55 8.66
C LYS A 101 15.79 11.93 7.32
N LYS A 102 16.79 11.05 7.41
CA LYS A 102 17.31 10.30 6.27
C LYS A 102 17.84 8.95 6.73
N TYR A 103 17.74 7.96 5.88
CA TYR A 103 18.48 6.72 6.06
C TYR A 103 19.71 6.76 5.16
N LYS A 104 20.91 6.80 5.76
CA LYS A 104 22.17 7.01 5.04
C LYS A 104 22.13 8.31 4.22
N GLN A 105 22.06 8.22 2.90
CA GLN A 105 21.93 9.39 2.01
C GLN A 105 20.51 9.57 1.44
N MET A 106 19.60 8.64 1.73
CA MET A 106 18.24 8.70 1.18
C MET A 106 17.33 9.57 2.05
N PRO A 107 16.73 10.63 1.50
CA PRO A 107 15.75 11.43 2.21
C PRO A 107 14.59 10.57 2.70
N PHE A 108 14.12 10.81 3.92
CA PHE A 108 13.07 10.02 4.53
C PHE A 108 11.75 10.04 3.74
N ILE A 109 11.45 11.11 3.00
CA ILE A 109 10.27 11.16 2.13
C ILE A 109 10.28 10.08 1.03
N ASN A 110 11.45 9.70 0.52
CA ASN A 110 11.57 8.66 -0.50
C ASN A 110 11.36 7.25 0.10
N LEU A 111 11.74 7.06 1.37
CA LEU A 111 11.39 5.84 2.11
C LEU A 111 9.87 5.71 2.25
N LEU A 112 9.19 6.79 2.63
CA LEU A 112 7.73 6.78 2.77
C LEU A 112 7.03 6.50 1.43
N ARG A 113 7.50 7.10 0.33
CA ARG A 113 6.97 6.79 -1.02
C ARG A 113 7.17 5.35 -1.45
N SER A 114 8.28 4.73 -1.03
CA SER A 114 8.50 3.31 -1.31
C SER A 114 7.57 2.44 -0.45
N PHE A 115 7.32 2.86 0.79
CA PHE A 115 6.45 2.13 1.70
C PHE A 115 4.96 2.26 1.35
N SER A 116 4.51 3.35 0.70
CA SER A 116 3.10 3.50 0.32
C SER A 116 2.62 2.36 -0.57
N THR A 117 3.41 1.97 -1.57
CA THR A 117 3.10 0.81 -2.42
C THR A 117 3.07 -0.50 -1.63
N LEU A 118 4.04 -0.70 -0.73
CA LEU A 118 4.12 -1.91 0.12
C LEU A 118 2.95 -2.00 1.10
N SER A 119 2.45 -0.88 1.60
CA SER A 119 1.37 -0.84 2.59
C SER A 119 0.03 -1.36 2.06
N MET A 120 -0.10 -1.54 0.73
CA MET A 120 -1.26 -2.16 0.09
C MET A 120 -1.25 -3.69 0.17
N SER A 121 -0.10 -4.32 0.45
CA SER A 121 0.03 -5.76 0.64
C SER A 121 -0.66 -6.21 1.93
N SER A 122 -1.53 -7.21 1.83
CA SER A 122 -2.17 -7.87 2.98
C SER A 122 -1.14 -8.47 3.94
N THR A 123 -0.03 -8.98 3.40
CA THR A 123 1.09 -9.53 4.17
C THR A 123 1.79 -8.45 4.99
N ILE A 124 2.08 -7.29 4.38
CA ILE A 124 2.69 -6.15 5.08
C ILE A 124 1.74 -5.60 6.14
N GLN A 125 0.45 -5.45 5.81
CA GLN A 125 -0.57 -5.01 6.76
C GLN A 125 -0.61 -5.90 7.99
N GLN A 126 -0.65 -7.22 7.82
CA GLN A 126 -0.65 -8.13 8.97
C GLN A 126 0.64 -7.99 9.79
N LYS A 127 1.80 -7.80 9.16
CA LYS A 127 3.06 -7.59 9.89
C LYS A 127 3.09 -6.28 10.67
N VAL A 128 2.47 -5.21 10.16
CA VAL A 128 2.31 -3.96 10.91
C VAL A 128 1.42 -4.18 12.13
N ALA A 129 0.32 -4.92 11.96
CA ALA A 129 -0.60 -5.25 13.04
C ALA A 129 0.07 -6.08 14.14
N ASP A 130 0.72 -7.18 13.77
CA ASP A 130 1.40 -8.11 14.68
C ASP A 130 2.57 -7.45 15.43
N GLY A 131 3.32 -6.59 14.74
CA GLY A 131 4.50 -5.92 15.27
C GLY A 131 4.20 -4.66 16.10
N TYR A 132 2.93 -4.27 16.21
CA TYR A 132 2.49 -3.01 16.85
C TYR A 132 3.23 -1.77 16.32
N LYS A 133 3.64 -1.80 15.04
CA LYS A 133 4.41 -0.72 14.41
C LYS A 133 3.54 0.45 13.94
N LEU A 134 2.22 0.38 14.13
CA LEU A 134 1.27 1.41 13.73
C LEU A 134 1.51 2.76 14.42
N SER A 135 1.93 2.74 15.69
CA SER A 135 2.27 3.94 16.47
C SER A 135 3.34 4.81 15.80
N LEU A 136 4.31 4.17 15.14
CA LEU A 136 5.38 4.84 14.41
C LEU A 136 4.81 5.65 13.24
N PHE A 137 3.85 5.11 12.49
CA PHE A 137 3.20 5.85 11.39
C PHE A 137 2.32 7.00 11.92
N ILE A 138 1.63 6.79 13.05
CA ILE A 138 0.85 7.86 13.71
C ILE A 138 1.77 9.02 14.13
N GLU A 139 2.98 8.75 14.63
CA GLU A 139 3.95 9.80 14.95
C GLU A 139 4.43 10.53 13.68
N MET A 140 4.74 9.79 12.61
CA MET A 140 5.28 10.36 11.38
C MET A 140 4.29 11.28 10.64
N CYS A 141 2.97 11.06 10.78
CA CYS A 141 1.95 11.81 10.05
C CYS A 141 1.89 13.31 10.41
N ASP A 142 2.41 13.69 11.58
CA ASP A 142 2.53 15.11 11.98
C ASP A 142 3.52 15.88 11.11
N LYS A 143 4.57 15.21 10.63
CA LYS A 143 5.61 15.82 9.81
C LYS A 143 5.44 15.53 8.32
N TYR A 144 4.85 14.40 7.97
CA TYR A 144 4.77 13.90 6.60
C TYR A 144 3.33 13.55 6.21
N PRO A 145 2.61 14.43 5.48
CA PRO A 145 1.23 14.18 5.08
C PRO A 145 1.01 12.91 4.23
N ILE A 146 2.03 12.44 3.49
CA ILE A 146 1.97 11.17 2.75
C ILE A 146 1.67 9.97 3.65
N VAL A 147 1.96 10.07 4.95
CA VAL A 147 1.71 8.98 5.89
C VAL A 147 0.22 8.73 6.10
N TYR A 148 -0.66 9.72 5.86
CA TYR A 148 -2.09 9.45 5.83
C TYR A 148 -2.49 8.52 4.67
N ASP A 149 -1.80 8.57 3.53
CA ASP A 149 -2.03 7.61 2.43
C ASP A 149 -1.61 6.18 2.85
N ILE A 150 -0.46 6.05 3.52
CA ILE A 150 0.01 4.78 4.08
C ILE A 150 -0.98 4.25 5.12
N ILE A 151 -1.42 5.08 6.07
CA ILE A 151 -2.36 4.67 7.12
C ILE A 151 -3.70 4.26 6.49
N TRP A 152 -4.15 4.93 5.44
CA TRP A 152 -5.36 4.53 4.72
C TRP A 152 -5.18 3.16 4.05
N ALA A 153 -4.08 2.95 3.34
CA ALA A 153 -3.79 1.66 2.72
C ALA A 153 -3.72 0.54 3.76
N LEU A 154 -3.14 0.82 4.94
CA LEU A 154 -3.05 -0.09 6.07
C LEU A 154 -4.41 -0.39 6.73
N SER A 155 -5.33 0.58 6.76
CA SER A 155 -6.62 0.45 7.45
C SER A 155 -7.63 -0.47 6.75
N PHE A 156 -7.26 -1.10 5.64
CA PHE A 156 -8.03 -2.22 5.07
C PHE A 156 -7.86 -3.52 5.87
N ASN A 157 -6.87 -3.62 6.76
CA ASN A 157 -6.72 -4.73 7.69
C ASN A 157 -7.52 -4.48 8.99
N GLN A 158 -8.29 -5.48 9.42
CA GLN A 158 -9.20 -5.37 10.56
C GLN A 158 -8.50 -5.14 11.90
N ASP A 159 -7.35 -5.78 12.14
CA ASP A 159 -6.57 -5.60 13.37
C ASP A 159 -6.04 -4.17 13.46
N ILE A 160 -5.56 -3.62 12.34
CA ILE A 160 -5.14 -2.21 12.26
C ILE A 160 -6.32 -1.28 12.53
N GLN A 161 -7.50 -1.56 11.98
CA GLN A 161 -8.68 -0.73 12.27
C GLN A 161 -9.01 -0.72 13.76
N GLN A 162 -8.94 -1.87 14.44
CA GLN A 162 -9.15 -1.94 15.89
C GLN A 162 -8.11 -1.11 16.64
N GLN A 163 -6.82 -1.25 16.30
CA GLN A 163 -5.74 -0.47 16.90
C GLN A 163 -5.93 1.04 16.71
N LEU A 164 -6.36 1.49 15.52
CA LEU A 164 -6.65 2.91 15.24
C LEU A 164 -7.84 3.41 16.08
N ARG A 165 -8.94 2.64 16.14
CA ARG A 165 -10.14 2.99 16.93
C ARG A 165 -9.85 3.09 18.42
N SER A 166 -8.96 2.23 18.95
CA SER A 166 -8.54 2.27 20.34
C SER A 166 -7.72 3.52 20.70
N ASN A 167 -7.14 4.21 19.72
CA ASN A 167 -6.39 5.45 19.92
C ASN A 167 -7.31 6.69 19.82
N SER A 168 -7.96 7.04 20.94
CA SER A 168 -8.89 8.16 21.01
C SER A 168 -8.28 9.51 20.58
N ALA A 169 -7.01 9.77 20.94
CA ALA A 169 -6.31 10.99 20.57
C ALA A 169 -6.13 11.10 19.04
N PHE A 170 -5.72 10.00 18.39
CA PHE A 170 -5.59 9.97 16.93
C PHE A 170 -6.95 10.11 16.24
N MET A 171 -7.99 9.46 16.75
CA MET A 171 -9.35 9.61 16.21
C MET A 171 -9.87 11.04 16.30
N SER A 172 -9.70 11.72 17.43
CA SER A 172 -10.07 13.15 17.56
C SER A 172 -9.30 14.03 16.59
N LYS A 173 -8.00 13.75 16.39
CA LYS A 173 -7.15 14.46 15.43
C LYS A 173 -7.63 14.29 13.99
N LEU A 174 -7.95 13.06 13.56
CA LEU A 174 -8.48 12.79 12.22
C LEU A 174 -9.78 13.56 11.97
N THR A 175 -10.74 13.49 12.90
CA THR A 175 -12.03 14.18 12.79
C THR A 175 -11.88 15.70 12.69
N HIS A 176 -10.94 16.28 13.44
CA HIS A 176 -10.64 17.71 13.35
C HIS A 176 -10.00 18.07 12.00
N LEU A 177 -8.97 17.33 11.58
CA LEU A 177 -8.26 17.59 10.33
C LEU A 177 -9.12 17.40 9.08
N ALA A 178 -10.06 16.46 9.11
CA ALA A 178 -11.05 16.26 8.04
C ALA A 178 -11.84 17.55 7.74
N LYS A 179 -12.14 18.36 8.77
CA LYS A 179 -12.89 19.61 8.64
C LYS A 179 -11.97 20.79 8.27
N GLU A 180 -10.89 20.97 9.04
CA GLU A 180 -10.12 22.21 9.06
C GLU A 180 -8.91 22.27 8.11
N SER A 181 -8.46 21.13 7.57
CA SER A 181 -7.25 21.10 6.73
C SER A 181 -7.40 21.91 5.43
N LYS A 182 -6.34 22.61 5.01
CA LYS A 182 -6.30 23.28 3.68
C LYS A 182 -5.71 22.41 2.57
N ASN A 183 -5.18 21.24 2.92
CA ASN A 183 -4.61 20.30 1.95
C ASN A 183 -5.69 19.30 1.52
N ASP A 184 -6.18 19.46 0.29
CA ASP A 184 -7.28 18.66 -0.27
C ASP A 184 -6.92 17.18 -0.37
N GLN A 185 -5.69 16.84 -0.79
CA GLN A 185 -5.25 15.44 -0.88
C GLN A 185 -5.17 14.81 0.51
N MET A 186 -4.68 15.54 1.51
CA MET A 186 -4.63 15.04 2.88
C MET A 186 -6.04 14.85 3.45
N LYS A 187 -6.96 15.79 3.20
CA LYS A 187 -8.38 15.65 3.59
C LYS A 187 -8.99 14.39 2.99
N LYS A 188 -8.80 14.22 1.70
CA LYS A 188 -9.19 13.05 0.91
C LYS A 188 -8.72 11.73 1.56
N ASN A 189 -7.44 11.63 1.89
CA ASN A 189 -6.89 10.45 2.55
C ASN A 189 -7.46 10.24 3.96
N ILE A 190 -7.65 11.31 4.74
CA ILE A 190 -8.24 11.25 6.08
C ILE A 190 -9.69 10.77 6.03
N HIS A 191 -10.49 11.24 5.07
CA HIS A 191 -11.84 10.73 4.85
C HIS A 191 -11.82 9.25 4.50
N GLY A 192 -10.89 8.80 3.67
CA GLY A 192 -10.69 7.38 3.39
C GLY A 192 -10.32 6.54 4.62
N ILE A 193 -9.49 7.08 5.52
CA ILE A 193 -9.19 6.42 6.81
C ILE A 193 -10.47 6.33 7.64
N LEU A 194 -11.16 7.45 7.87
CA LEU A 194 -12.38 7.51 8.69
C LEU A 194 -13.45 6.57 8.14
N TRP A 195 -13.63 6.54 6.82
CA TRP A 195 -14.46 5.59 6.11
C TRP A 195 -14.15 4.16 6.56
N ASN A 196 -12.91 3.69 6.40
CA ASN A 196 -12.53 2.33 6.83
C ASN A 196 -12.73 2.06 8.34
N LEU A 197 -12.74 3.10 9.17
CA LEU A 197 -12.91 2.99 10.62
C LEU A 197 -14.37 3.05 11.09
N GLU A 198 -15.34 3.39 10.24
CA GLU A 198 -16.75 3.36 10.61
C GLU A 198 -17.27 1.93 10.74
N LEU A 199 -17.81 1.56 11.91
CA LEU A 199 -18.33 0.21 12.20
C LEU A 199 -19.77 0.01 11.73
N ASN A 200 -20.58 1.07 11.74
CA ASN A 200 -22.00 1.04 11.42
C ASN A 200 -22.30 2.18 10.44
N ARG A 201 -21.98 1.96 9.16
CA ARG A 201 -22.57 2.85 8.17
C ARG A 201 -24.05 2.54 8.11
N GLU A 202 -24.85 3.47 8.62
CA GLU A 202 -26.23 3.54 8.20
C GLU A 202 -26.19 3.56 6.67
N ILE A 203 -26.89 2.61 6.04
CA ILE A 203 -27.19 2.69 4.62
C ILE A 203 -27.68 4.13 4.40
N CYS A 204 -27.31 4.80 3.32
CA CYS A 204 -27.89 6.11 2.98
C CYS A 204 -29.38 5.94 2.57
N SER A 205 -30.14 5.13 3.30
CA SER A 205 -31.53 4.74 3.07
C SER A 205 -32.54 5.81 3.46
N THR A 206 -32.10 6.95 3.98
CA THR A 206 -33.00 8.05 4.37
C THR A 206 -33.26 9.04 3.23
N ILE A 207 -32.65 8.85 2.06
CA ILE A 207 -33.01 9.61 0.86
C ILE A 207 -34.08 8.83 0.12
N VAL A 208 -35.25 9.44 -0.06
CA VAL A 208 -36.27 8.94 -1.00
C VAL A 208 -35.65 8.94 -2.39
N ILE A 209 -35.13 7.80 -2.82
CA ILE A 209 -34.52 7.65 -4.14
C ILE A 209 -35.63 7.83 -5.16
N LYS A 210 -35.53 8.88 -5.99
CA LYS A 210 -36.39 9.01 -7.16
C LYS A 210 -35.93 7.97 -8.19
N ASP A 211 -36.86 7.28 -8.84
CA ASP A 211 -36.55 6.25 -9.87
C ASP A 211 -35.61 6.75 -10.99
N GLU A 212 -35.56 8.07 -11.19
CA GLU A 212 -34.70 8.75 -12.17
C GLU A 212 -33.20 8.74 -11.79
N GLU A 213 -32.83 8.43 -10.54
CA GLU A 213 -31.44 8.43 -10.05
C GLU A 213 -30.82 7.03 -9.90
N ILE A 214 -31.56 5.97 -10.24
CA ILE A 214 -31.04 4.59 -10.17
C ILE A 214 -30.27 4.29 -11.46
N PHE A 215 -29.08 3.71 -11.32
CA PHE A 215 -28.28 3.22 -12.44
C PHE A 215 -28.39 1.70 -12.56
N ASP A 216 -28.36 1.21 -13.80
CA ASP A 216 -28.30 -0.23 -14.04
C ASP A 216 -26.91 -0.76 -13.67
N ILE A 217 -25.88 0.02 -14.00
CA ILE A 217 -24.48 -0.37 -13.88
C ILE A 217 -23.65 0.81 -13.36
N MET A 218 -22.81 0.59 -12.35
CA MET A 218 -21.67 1.44 -12.04
C MET A 218 -20.39 0.77 -12.55
N ILE A 219 -19.52 1.54 -13.22
CA ILE A 219 -18.18 1.08 -13.64
C ILE A 219 -17.15 1.69 -12.69
N SER A 220 -16.56 0.83 -11.86
CA SER A 220 -15.42 1.15 -11.01
C SER A 220 -14.13 0.81 -11.74
N TYR A 221 -13.24 1.79 -11.92
CA TYR A 221 -12.00 1.64 -12.67
C TYR A 221 -10.90 2.58 -12.17
N SER A 222 -9.65 2.30 -12.53
CA SER A 222 -8.55 3.25 -12.31
C SER A 222 -8.47 4.24 -13.47
N HIS A 223 -8.21 5.51 -13.16
CA HIS A 223 -8.19 6.58 -14.16
C HIS A 223 -7.11 6.36 -15.25
N GLU A 224 -6.09 5.56 -14.98
CA GLU A 224 -5.07 5.14 -15.95
C GLU A 224 -5.68 4.33 -17.12
N GLU A 225 -6.81 3.64 -16.90
CA GLU A 225 -7.52 2.83 -17.89
C GLU A 225 -8.74 3.53 -18.50
N LYS A 226 -8.87 4.87 -18.35
CA LYS A 226 -10.02 5.65 -18.82
C LYS A 226 -10.42 5.38 -20.27
N VAL A 227 -9.44 5.17 -21.16
CA VAL A 227 -9.72 4.90 -22.58
C VAL A 227 -10.49 3.59 -22.77
N LEU A 228 -10.07 2.51 -22.12
CA LEU A 228 -10.72 1.20 -22.22
C LEU A 228 -12.09 1.20 -21.53
N CYS A 229 -12.19 1.80 -20.35
CA CYS A 229 -13.45 1.90 -19.62
C CYS A 229 -14.48 2.76 -20.35
N LYS A 230 -14.03 3.78 -21.08
CA LYS A 230 -14.90 4.57 -21.95
C LYS A 230 -15.47 3.74 -23.10
N GLN A 231 -14.72 2.81 -23.68
CA GLN A 231 -15.25 1.90 -24.70
C GLN A 231 -16.34 0.98 -24.13
N ILE A 232 -16.12 0.44 -22.92
CA ILE A 232 -17.13 -0.38 -22.22
C ILE A 232 -18.39 0.44 -21.94
N TYR A 233 -18.22 1.68 -21.44
CA TYR A 233 -19.31 2.62 -21.23
C TYR A 233 -20.09 2.89 -22.51
N ASP A 234 -19.42 3.30 -23.59
CA ASP A 234 -20.05 3.67 -24.85
C ASP A 234 -20.86 2.50 -25.45
N GLU A 235 -20.35 1.26 -25.37
CA GLU A 235 -21.08 0.08 -25.82
C GLU A 235 -22.32 -0.20 -24.97
N LEU A 236 -22.18 -0.20 -23.64
CA LEU A 236 -23.32 -0.46 -22.75
C LEU A 236 -24.42 0.61 -22.88
N ILE A 237 -24.06 1.89 -23.09
CA ILE A 237 -25.04 2.96 -23.38
C ILE A 237 -25.80 2.67 -24.69
N LYS A 238 -25.12 2.18 -25.74
CA LYS A 238 -25.78 1.83 -27.02
C LYS A 238 -26.82 0.73 -26.86
N TYR A 239 -26.63 -0.17 -25.90
CA TYR A 239 -27.61 -1.22 -25.55
C TYR A 239 -28.73 -0.72 -24.63
N GLY A 240 -28.75 0.56 -24.25
CA GLY A 240 -29.82 1.19 -23.49
C GLY A 240 -29.68 1.13 -21.97
N TYR A 241 -28.50 0.76 -21.44
CA TYR A 241 -28.26 0.77 -19.99
C TYR A 241 -28.00 2.18 -19.47
N ARG A 242 -28.51 2.49 -18.27
CA ARG A 242 -28.14 3.67 -17.50
C ARG A 242 -26.86 3.37 -16.71
N ILE A 243 -25.78 4.08 -17.01
CA ILE A 243 -24.47 3.79 -16.44
C ILE A 243 -23.95 4.98 -15.65
N TRP A 244 -23.44 4.68 -14.47
CA TRP A 244 -22.64 5.59 -13.68
C TRP A 244 -21.14 5.31 -13.88
N ILE A 245 -20.36 6.34 -14.15
CA ILE A 245 -18.89 6.28 -14.24
C ILE A 245 -18.31 7.66 -13.91
N ASP A 246 -17.26 7.70 -13.08
CA ASP A 246 -16.53 8.94 -12.81
C ASP A 246 -15.43 9.17 -13.85
N PHE A 247 -15.64 10.11 -14.78
CA PHE A 247 -14.62 10.47 -15.76
C PHE A 247 -13.72 11.63 -15.32
N ASP A 248 -14.18 12.50 -14.44
CA ASP A 248 -13.56 13.80 -14.20
C ASP A 248 -12.87 13.91 -12.84
N GLN A 249 -12.65 12.77 -12.19
CA GLN A 249 -12.18 12.63 -10.81
C GLN A 249 -13.09 13.40 -9.84
N MET A 250 -13.78 12.68 -8.96
CA MET A 250 -14.61 13.33 -7.94
C MET A 250 -13.86 14.43 -7.17
N HIS A 251 -14.49 15.61 -7.12
CA HIS A 251 -14.09 16.75 -6.31
C HIS A 251 -15.04 16.86 -5.10
N GLY A 252 -14.53 17.29 -3.95
CA GLY A 252 -15.34 17.38 -2.72
C GLY A 252 -15.39 16.08 -1.93
N ASN A 253 -16.57 15.68 -1.42
CA ASN A 253 -16.72 14.49 -0.59
C ASN A 253 -16.76 13.21 -1.43
N VAL A 254 -15.58 12.78 -1.88
CA VAL A 254 -15.39 11.61 -2.76
C VAL A 254 -16.00 10.34 -2.16
N MET A 255 -15.89 10.15 -0.84
CA MET A 255 -16.35 8.92 -0.20
C MET A 255 -17.88 8.81 -0.21
N ASP A 256 -18.59 9.92 0.04
CA ASP A 256 -20.07 9.92 0.01
C ASP A 256 -20.60 9.75 -1.41
N ALA A 257 -20.02 10.43 -2.38
CA ALA A 257 -20.43 10.32 -3.78
C ALA A 257 -20.16 8.91 -4.34
N MET A 258 -19.03 8.31 -3.96
CA MET A 258 -18.70 6.90 -4.22
C MET A 258 -19.74 5.96 -3.59
N ALA A 259 -20.12 6.21 -2.32
CA ALA A 259 -21.12 5.42 -1.61
C ALA A 259 -22.48 5.45 -2.32
N GLN A 260 -22.92 6.66 -2.65
CA GLN A 260 -24.17 6.90 -3.34
C GLN A 260 -24.20 6.20 -4.70
N ALA A 261 -23.13 6.27 -5.48
CA ALA A 261 -23.03 5.58 -6.77
C ALA A 261 -23.18 4.06 -6.64
N ILE A 262 -22.54 3.46 -5.63
CA ILE A 262 -22.64 2.02 -5.34
C ILE A 262 -24.05 1.67 -4.88
N GLU A 263 -24.65 2.50 -4.02
CA GLU A 263 -25.97 2.25 -3.47
C GLU A 263 -27.10 2.41 -4.51
N GLN A 264 -26.94 3.36 -5.43
CA GLN A 264 -27.86 3.67 -6.51
C GLN A 264 -27.65 2.80 -7.76
N SER A 265 -26.74 1.82 -7.73
CA SER A 265 -26.49 0.92 -8.86
C SER A 265 -26.94 -0.52 -8.59
N HIS A 266 -27.51 -1.17 -9.60
CA HIS A 266 -27.90 -2.58 -9.52
C HIS A 266 -26.71 -3.54 -9.66
N ILE A 267 -25.78 -3.22 -10.57
CA ILE A 267 -24.59 -4.01 -10.87
C ILE A 267 -23.35 -3.11 -10.75
N ILE A 268 -22.29 -3.63 -10.16
CA ILE A 268 -20.98 -2.97 -10.09
C ILE A 268 -20.00 -3.73 -10.97
N ILE A 269 -19.56 -3.12 -12.07
CA ILE A 269 -18.44 -3.63 -12.85
C ILE A 269 -17.14 -3.17 -12.21
N ILE A 270 -16.27 -4.11 -11.88
CA ILE A 270 -14.92 -3.82 -11.35
C ILE A 270 -13.91 -4.10 -12.45
N CYS A 271 -13.32 -3.03 -12.99
CA CYS A 271 -12.29 -3.07 -14.01
C CYS A 271 -10.90 -3.27 -13.39
N MET A 272 -10.51 -4.54 -13.24
CA MET A 272 -9.29 -4.97 -12.56
C MET A 272 -8.04 -4.74 -13.41
N SER A 273 -7.05 -4.09 -12.80
CA SER A 273 -5.69 -3.90 -13.29
C SER A 273 -4.72 -3.69 -12.13
N GLU A 274 -3.42 -3.64 -12.42
CA GLU A 274 -2.42 -3.30 -11.40
C GLU A 274 -2.61 -1.87 -10.86
N GLN A 275 -3.04 -0.92 -11.70
CA GLN A 275 -3.29 0.47 -11.26
C GLN A 275 -4.55 0.56 -10.41
N TYR A 276 -5.59 -0.23 -10.73
CA TYR A 276 -6.77 -0.37 -9.89
C TYR A 276 -6.38 -0.86 -8.48
N ARG A 277 -5.54 -1.90 -8.40
CA ARG A 277 -5.03 -2.44 -7.14
C ARG A 277 -4.23 -1.40 -6.33
N LYS A 278 -3.47 -0.55 -7.02
CA LYS A 278 -2.66 0.53 -6.42
C LYS A 278 -3.46 1.76 -5.99
N SER A 279 -4.77 1.79 -6.17
CA SER A 279 -5.62 2.93 -5.80
C SER A 279 -6.42 2.62 -4.54
N ASN A 280 -6.18 3.37 -3.46
CA ASN A 280 -6.96 3.26 -2.23
C ASN A 280 -8.45 3.57 -2.45
N TYR A 281 -8.78 4.45 -3.40
CA TYR A 281 -10.16 4.72 -3.81
C TYR A 281 -10.82 3.51 -4.45
N CYS A 282 -10.17 2.92 -5.45
CA CYS A 282 -10.68 1.74 -6.13
C CYS A 282 -10.85 0.56 -5.16
N ARG A 283 -9.90 0.38 -4.23
CA ARG A 283 -10.03 -0.61 -3.14
C ARG A 283 -11.22 -0.31 -2.24
N ALA A 284 -11.46 0.97 -1.89
CA ALA A 284 -12.59 1.36 -1.06
C ALA A 284 -13.94 1.12 -1.77
N GLU A 285 -14.02 1.37 -3.08
CA GLU A 285 -15.18 1.06 -3.93
C GLU A 285 -15.48 -0.44 -3.94
N ALA A 286 -14.48 -1.25 -4.29
CA ALA A 286 -14.61 -2.71 -4.35
C ALA A 286 -15.01 -3.28 -2.98
N HIS A 287 -14.35 -2.84 -1.92
CA HIS A 287 -14.64 -3.30 -0.56
C HIS A 287 -16.04 -2.90 -0.12
N TYR A 288 -16.48 -1.66 -0.40
CA TYR A 288 -17.81 -1.22 -0.02
C TYR A 288 -18.91 -1.91 -0.83
N ALA A 289 -18.74 -2.08 -2.14
CA ALA A 289 -19.67 -2.84 -2.97
C ALA A 289 -19.83 -4.29 -2.46
N PHE A 290 -18.72 -4.91 -2.01
CA PHE A 290 -18.73 -6.23 -1.41
C PHE A 290 -19.48 -6.25 -0.06
N GLN A 291 -19.21 -5.29 0.83
CA GLN A 291 -19.91 -5.15 2.12
C GLN A 291 -21.41 -4.94 1.94
N GLN A 292 -21.83 -4.17 0.93
CA GLN A 292 -23.23 -3.92 0.59
C GLN A 292 -23.88 -5.08 -0.20
N GLN A 293 -23.17 -6.21 -0.38
CA GLN A 293 -23.64 -7.39 -1.10
C GLN A 293 -24.17 -7.08 -2.51
N ARG A 294 -23.55 -6.11 -3.19
CA ARG A 294 -23.93 -5.72 -4.56
C ARG A 294 -23.56 -6.82 -5.55
N LYS A 295 -24.26 -6.85 -6.69
CA LYS A 295 -23.91 -7.76 -7.79
C LYS A 295 -22.64 -7.25 -8.47
N ILE A 296 -21.51 -7.91 -8.20
CA ILE A 296 -20.21 -7.52 -8.74
C ILE A 296 -19.89 -8.36 -10.00
N VAL A 297 -19.48 -7.69 -11.07
CA VAL A 297 -18.97 -8.30 -12.31
C VAL A 297 -17.51 -7.88 -12.50
N PRO A 298 -16.54 -8.75 -12.19
CA PRO A 298 -15.13 -8.44 -12.37
C PRO A 298 -14.72 -8.57 -13.84
N ILE A 299 -14.00 -7.58 -14.37
CA ILE A 299 -13.44 -7.56 -15.73
C ILE A 299 -11.93 -7.33 -15.64
N LEU A 300 -11.15 -8.22 -16.25
CA LEU A 300 -9.70 -8.06 -16.32
C LEU A 300 -9.32 -7.16 -17.52
N LEU A 301 -8.82 -5.94 -17.26
CA LEU A 301 -8.40 -5.02 -18.32
C LEU A 301 -6.95 -5.22 -18.75
N GLN A 302 -6.10 -5.67 -17.82
CA GLN A 302 -4.69 -5.84 -18.06
C GLN A 302 -4.36 -7.31 -18.38
N LYS A 303 -3.72 -7.53 -19.53
CA LYS A 303 -3.26 -8.86 -19.94
C LYS A 303 -2.26 -9.41 -18.93
N HIS A 304 -2.43 -10.67 -18.54
CA HIS A 304 -1.57 -11.38 -17.57
C HIS A 304 -1.58 -10.83 -16.13
N TYR A 305 -2.46 -9.87 -15.82
CA TYR A 305 -2.68 -9.48 -14.42
C TYR A 305 -3.39 -10.61 -13.67
N LYS A 306 -2.89 -10.92 -12.47
CA LYS A 306 -3.52 -11.84 -11.53
C LYS A 306 -3.92 -11.03 -10.29
N PRO A 307 -5.22 -10.90 -9.99
CA PRO A 307 -5.65 -10.29 -8.74
C PRO A 307 -5.12 -11.09 -7.54
N ASP A 308 -4.39 -10.42 -6.63
CA ASP A 308 -3.76 -11.04 -5.45
C ASP A 308 -4.18 -10.42 -4.10
N GLY A 309 -5.11 -9.47 -4.13
CA GLY A 309 -5.69 -8.79 -2.97
C GLY A 309 -6.88 -7.92 -3.33
#